data_AF-R9JNV7-F1
#
_entry.id   AF-R9JNV7-F1
#
_cell.length_a   1.000
_cell.length_b   1.000
_cell.length_c   1.000
_cell.angle_alpha   90.00
_cell.angle_beta   90.00
_cell.angle_gamma   90.00
#
_symmetry.space_group_name_H-M   'P 1'
#
loop_
_entity.id
_entity.type
_entity.pdbx_description
1 polymer ?
#
loop_
_entity_poly.entity_id
_entity_poly.type
_entity_poly.pdbx_seq_one_letter_code
_entity_poly.pdbx_strand_id
1 'polypeptide(L)'
;MNITARTALNLIPLDLGSQPVFLCIDDTMVPKSGKKFEDVSKLFDHAAHNGSNYLNGHCFVSIMLCVPVWNQNRIRYVSVPLGYRMWLGSESKLKLAASMVRQAMPEPARKKNVIILCDSWYVKKDLVCLVEEYKNLDLIGSARADSVIYDLAPELSGNMAYVTAPKKDSGSRRLFFSTILPEQLQIFCAWQEKSPLNRTGSDRMQLHGAEP
;
A
#
# COMPACT_ATOMS: atom_id res chain seq x y z
N MET A 1 16.35 10.89 1.30
CA MET A 1 15.11 10.63 0.54
C MET A 1 15.06 11.45 -0.75
N ASN A 2 15.02 12.79 -0.69
CA ASN A 2 14.69 13.63 -1.84
C ASN A 2 15.63 13.49 -3.05
N ILE A 3 16.96 13.51 -2.84
CA ILE A 3 17.93 13.34 -3.93
C ILE A 3 17.71 12.00 -4.65
N THR A 4 17.57 10.91 -3.90
CA THR A 4 17.32 9.57 -4.45
C THR A 4 16.00 9.51 -5.22
N ALA A 5 14.92 10.05 -4.65
CA ALA A 5 13.61 10.09 -5.31
C ALA A 5 13.67 10.88 -6.62
N ARG A 6 14.26 12.08 -6.60
CA ARG A 6 14.46 12.91 -7.79
C ARG A 6 15.23 12.19 -8.88
N THR A 7 16.34 11.55 -8.52
CA THR A 7 17.16 10.77 -9.46
C THR A 7 16.35 9.63 -10.06
N ALA A 8 15.66 8.83 -9.24
CA ALA A 8 14.83 7.72 -9.73
C ALA A 8 13.71 8.21 -10.66
N LEU A 9 13.04 9.32 -10.33
CA LEU A 9 11.97 9.89 -11.15
C LEU A 9 12.46 10.41 -12.51
N ASN A 10 13.70 10.90 -12.58
CA ASN A 10 14.33 11.36 -13.81
C ASN A 10 14.82 10.20 -14.71
N LEU A 11 14.90 8.97 -14.19
CA LEU A 11 15.22 7.77 -14.97
C LEU A 11 14.00 7.18 -15.69
N ILE A 12 12.80 7.72 -15.45
CA ILE A 12 11.57 7.26 -16.12
C ILE A 12 11.64 7.66 -17.60
N PRO A 13 11.54 6.70 -18.54
CA PRO A 13 11.44 6.99 -19.96
C PRO A 13 10.31 7.98 -20.28
N LEU A 14 10.54 8.90 -21.22
CA LEU A 14 9.59 9.98 -21.54
C LEU A 14 8.20 9.45 -21.95
N ASP A 15 8.17 8.36 -22.71
CA ASP A 15 6.97 7.65 -23.16
C ASP A 15 6.21 6.93 -22.02
N LEU A 16 6.90 6.65 -20.91
CA LEU A 16 6.29 6.15 -19.67
C LEU A 16 5.92 7.27 -18.69
N GLY A 17 6.02 8.55 -19.08
CA GLY A 17 5.73 9.69 -18.20
C GLY A 17 4.30 9.74 -17.66
N SER A 18 3.34 9.09 -18.34
CA SER A 18 1.93 8.99 -17.93
C SER A 18 1.65 7.83 -16.98
N GLN A 19 2.57 6.87 -16.85
CA GLN A 19 2.45 5.75 -15.93
C GLN A 19 2.53 6.26 -14.48
N PRO A 20 1.82 5.60 -13.54
CA PRO A 20 1.94 5.94 -12.13
C PRO A 20 3.36 5.69 -11.63
N VAL A 21 3.65 6.23 -10.46
CA VAL A 21 4.75 5.75 -9.60
C VAL A 21 4.17 5.24 -8.30
N PHE A 22 4.83 4.29 -7.66
CA PHE A 22 4.34 3.72 -6.40
C PHE A 22 5.22 4.08 -5.22
N LEU A 23 4.61 4.33 -4.07
CA LEU A 23 5.28 4.37 -2.77
C LEU A 23 4.92 3.11 -2.00
N CYS A 24 5.82 2.12 -1.99
CA CYS A 24 5.63 0.89 -1.23
C CYS A 24 6.05 1.11 0.22
N ILE A 25 5.16 0.77 1.17
CA ILE A 25 5.41 0.87 2.61
C ILE A 25 5.35 -0.52 3.22
N ASP A 26 6.38 -0.85 4.00
CA ASP A 26 6.46 -2.10 4.74
C ASP A 26 7.29 -1.91 6.01
N ASP A 27 7.08 -2.76 7.04
CA ASP A 27 7.95 -2.83 8.20
C ASP A 27 8.66 -4.16 8.37
N THR A 28 9.92 -4.07 8.80
CA THR A 28 10.75 -5.24 9.08
C THR A 28 11.05 -5.29 10.56
N MET A 29 10.79 -6.44 11.18
CA MET A 29 11.20 -6.72 12.55
C MET A 29 12.57 -7.41 12.56
N VAL A 30 13.46 -6.91 13.42
CA VAL A 30 14.80 -7.46 13.64
C VAL A 30 14.87 -7.95 15.08
N PRO A 31 14.80 -9.28 15.32
CA PRO A 31 14.80 -9.83 16.66
C PRO A 31 16.12 -9.56 17.39
N LYS A 32 16.04 -9.41 18.72
CA LYS A 32 17.18 -9.18 19.60
C LYS A 32 17.12 -10.12 20.80
N SER A 33 18.27 -10.70 21.13
CA SER A 33 18.43 -11.52 22.33
C SER A 33 18.61 -10.63 23.56
N GLY A 34 17.62 -10.60 24.44
CA GLY A 34 17.64 -9.79 25.67
C GLY A 34 17.09 -8.38 25.52
N LYS A 35 17.24 -7.56 26.57
CA LYS A 35 16.66 -6.21 26.69
C LYS A 35 17.70 -5.09 26.81
N LYS A 36 18.99 -5.42 26.62
CA LYS A 36 20.11 -4.49 26.87
C LYS A 36 20.44 -3.59 25.67
N PHE A 37 19.90 -3.90 24.50
CA PHE A 37 20.06 -3.05 23.33
C PHE A 37 19.17 -1.81 23.49
N GLU A 38 19.73 -0.65 23.15
CA GLU A 38 18.99 0.61 23.09
C GLU A 38 17.79 0.51 22.14
N ASP A 39 16.69 1.19 22.48
CA ASP A 39 15.44 1.23 21.71
C ASP A 39 14.79 -0.13 21.39
N VAL A 40 15.13 -1.18 22.13
CA VAL A 40 14.44 -2.47 22.00
C VAL A 40 13.01 -2.38 22.51
N SER A 41 12.09 -2.81 21.64
CA SER A 41 10.67 -2.90 21.94
C SER A 41 10.22 -4.36 22.02
N LYS A 42 9.14 -4.62 22.77
CA LYS A 42 8.43 -5.90 22.71
C LYS A 42 7.44 -5.84 21.55
N LEU A 43 7.75 -6.54 20.48
CA LEU A 43 7.04 -6.51 19.20
C LEU A 43 6.16 -7.73 19.05
N PHE A 44 4.96 -7.56 18.48
CA PHE A 44 4.11 -8.68 18.09
C PHE A 44 4.56 -9.20 16.72
N ASP A 45 4.95 -10.47 16.66
CA ASP A 45 5.27 -11.18 15.44
C ASP A 45 4.03 -11.87 14.88
N HIS A 46 3.40 -11.25 13.89
CA HIS A 46 2.23 -11.81 13.20
C HIS A 46 2.56 -13.03 12.33
N ALA A 47 3.84 -13.30 12.03
CA ALA A 47 4.28 -14.46 11.24
C ALA A 47 4.67 -15.67 12.11
N ALA A 48 4.76 -15.49 13.42
CA ALA A 48 5.13 -16.53 14.37
C ALA A 48 3.98 -17.49 14.64
N HIS A 49 4.17 -18.79 14.36
CA HIS A 49 3.24 -19.88 14.68
C HIS A 49 3.71 -20.75 15.87
N ASN A 50 4.55 -20.21 16.75
CA ASN A 50 5.30 -20.96 17.77
C ASN A 50 4.88 -20.64 19.22
N GLY A 51 3.64 -20.18 19.44
CA GLY A 51 3.00 -20.12 20.76
C GLY A 51 3.28 -18.85 21.60
N SER A 52 4.33 -18.08 21.29
CA SER A 52 4.52 -16.71 21.79
C SER A 52 4.64 -15.75 20.62
N ASN A 53 3.59 -14.97 20.37
CA ASN A 53 3.58 -14.00 19.28
C ASN A 53 4.36 -12.72 19.63
N TYR A 54 5.16 -12.70 20.70
CA TYR A 54 5.94 -11.52 21.08
C TYR A 54 7.43 -11.83 21.15
N LEU A 55 8.24 -10.94 20.56
CA LEU A 55 9.70 -10.98 20.62
C LEU A 55 10.26 -9.61 21.01
N ASN A 56 11.44 -9.60 21.63
CA ASN A 56 12.21 -8.36 21.77
C ASN A 56 12.89 -8.08 20.44
N GLY A 57 12.80 -6.85 19.94
CA GLY A 57 13.43 -6.50 18.68
C GLY A 57 13.35 -5.02 18.37
N HIS A 58 13.98 -4.69 17.24
CA HIS A 58 13.77 -3.41 16.58
C HIS A 58 12.75 -3.60 15.47
N CYS A 59 11.96 -2.57 15.22
CA CYS A 59 11.07 -2.52 14.07
C CYS A 59 11.47 -1.33 13.22
N PHE A 60 11.55 -1.52 11.92
CA PHE A 60 11.90 -0.46 10.99
C PHE A 60 10.79 -0.30 9.97
N VAL A 61 10.31 0.92 9.80
CA VAL A 61 9.38 1.28 8.72
C VAL A 61 10.21 1.72 7.51
N SER A 62 9.85 1.19 6.35
CA SER A 62 10.53 1.42 5.08
C SER A 62 9.59 2.07 4.07
N ILE A 63 10.16 2.96 3.23
CA ILE A 63 9.48 3.46 2.02
C ILE A 63 10.39 3.22 0.82
N MET A 64 9.82 2.59 -0.20
CA MET A 64 10.45 2.41 -1.52
C MET A 64 9.64 3.15 -2.58
N LEU A 65 10.33 3.83 -3.49
CA LEU A 65 9.73 4.41 -4.69
C LEU A 65 9.90 3.42 -5.84
N CYS A 66 8.79 3.00 -6.44
CA CYS A 66 8.80 2.13 -7.60
C CYS A 66 8.55 2.97 -8.86
N VAL A 67 9.50 2.95 -9.79
CA VAL A 67 9.43 3.71 -11.05
C VAL A 67 9.30 2.78 -12.25
N PRO A 68 8.46 3.13 -13.25
CA PRO A 68 8.26 2.33 -14.44
C PRO A 68 9.50 2.38 -15.34
N VAL A 69 9.89 1.23 -15.87
CA VAL A 69 10.97 1.04 -16.85
C VAL A 69 10.55 0.03 -17.91
N TRP A 70 11.19 0.10 -19.08
CA TRP A 70 11.07 -0.93 -20.09
C TRP A 70 11.96 -2.13 -19.76
N ASN A 71 11.39 -3.33 -19.87
CA ASN A 71 12.14 -4.58 -19.84
C ASN A 71 11.51 -5.55 -20.86
N GLN A 72 12.24 -5.87 -21.93
CA GLN A 72 11.80 -6.81 -22.98
C GLN A 72 10.37 -6.51 -23.48
N ASN A 73 10.12 -5.26 -23.88
CA ASN A 73 8.82 -4.75 -24.35
C ASN A 73 7.67 -4.84 -23.34
N ARG A 74 7.97 -5.01 -22.05
CA ARG A 74 6.99 -4.95 -20.95
C ARG A 74 7.37 -3.86 -19.97
N ILE A 75 6.38 -3.17 -19.45
CA ILE A 75 6.58 -2.24 -18.35
C ILE A 75 6.85 -3.05 -17.08
N ARG A 76 7.97 -2.77 -16.42
CA ARG A 76 8.31 -3.28 -15.10
C ARG A 76 8.51 -2.10 -14.16
N TYR A 77 8.36 -2.35 -12.87
CA TYR A 77 8.61 -1.33 -11.86
C TYR A 77 9.89 -1.69 -11.09
N VAL A 78 10.85 -0.77 -11.09
CA VAL A 78 12.09 -0.89 -10.31
C VAL A 78 11.88 -0.19 -8.98
N SER A 79 12.08 -0.93 -7.90
CA SER A 79 11.96 -0.41 -6.54
C SER A 79 13.27 0.20 -6.06
N VAL A 80 13.24 1.47 -5.68
CA VAL A 80 14.37 2.21 -5.14
C VAL A 80 14.08 2.57 -3.68
N PRO A 81 14.89 2.11 -2.71
CA PRO A 81 14.70 2.46 -1.30
C PRO A 81 14.90 3.96 -1.09
N LEU A 82 13.91 4.63 -0.51
CA LEU A 82 14.00 6.06 -0.19
C LEU A 82 14.44 6.28 1.26
N GLY A 83 13.85 5.52 2.19
CA GLY A 83 14.05 5.70 3.61
C GLY A 83 13.77 4.44 4.41
N TYR A 84 14.50 4.29 5.51
CA TYR A 84 14.39 3.21 6.48
C TYR A 84 14.58 3.81 7.87
N ARG A 85 13.54 3.79 8.70
CA ARG A 85 13.55 4.45 10.02
C ARG A 85 13.17 3.46 11.11
N MET A 86 13.98 3.43 12.16
CA MET A 86 13.65 2.66 13.36
C MET A 86 12.44 3.28 14.05
N TRP A 87 11.51 2.43 14.47
CA TRP A 87 10.38 2.78 15.30
C TRP A 87 10.79 2.76 16.77
N LEU A 88 10.75 3.93 17.41
CA LEU A 88 11.21 4.13 18.80
C LEU A 88 10.09 3.97 19.85
N GLY A 89 8.86 3.67 19.42
CA GLY A 89 7.71 3.49 20.33
C GLY A 89 7.02 4.77 20.81
N SER A 90 7.59 5.96 20.59
CA SER A 90 7.01 7.25 21.00
C SER A 90 5.75 7.66 20.21
N GLU A 91 5.58 7.12 19.01
CA GLU A 91 4.40 7.30 18.15
C GLU A 91 3.96 5.96 17.55
N SER A 92 2.87 5.91 16.78
CA SER A 92 2.49 4.69 16.08
C SER A 92 3.36 4.48 14.83
N LYS A 93 3.54 3.23 14.39
CA LYS A 93 4.19 2.95 13.09
C LYS A 93 3.48 3.64 11.91
N LEU A 94 2.16 3.83 12.02
CA LEU A 94 1.35 4.54 11.02
C LEU A 94 1.73 6.02 10.93
N LYS A 95 1.88 6.70 12.07
CA LYS A 95 2.34 8.10 12.11
C LYS A 95 3.76 8.24 11.57
N LEU A 96 4.64 7.30 11.94
CA LEU A 96 5.99 7.25 11.39
C LEU A 96 5.96 7.09 9.86
N ALA A 97 5.21 6.12 9.33
CA ALA A 97 5.03 5.92 7.89
C ALA A 97 4.47 7.17 7.20
N ALA A 98 3.44 7.79 7.77
CA ALA A 98 2.84 9.01 7.23
C ALA A 98 3.84 10.18 7.18
N SER A 99 4.67 10.35 8.22
CA SER A 99 5.74 11.34 8.21
C SER A 99 6.77 11.08 7.10
N MET A 100 7.10 9.81 6.85
CA MET A 100 8.04 9.41 5.79
C MET A 100 7.44 9.68 4.40
N VAL A 101 6.13 9.44 4.20
CA VAL A 101 5.43 9.80 2.95
C VAL A 101 5.47 11.31 2.73
N ARG A 102 5.11 12.12 3.74
CA ARG A 102 5.17 13.58 3.63
C ARG A 102 6.57 14.09 3.28
N GLN A 103 7.62 13.44 3.77
CA GLN A 103 8.99 13.77 3.41
C GLN A 103 9.33 13.38 1.96
N ALA A 104 8.79 12.28 1.44
CA ALA A 104 9.05 11.80 0.09
C ALA A 104 8.24 12.53 -0.99
N MET A 105 7.00 12.94 -0.70
CA MET A 105 6.02 13.49 -1.66
C MET A 105 6.42 14.75 -2.44
N PRO A 106 7.29 15.66 -1.95
CA PRO A 106 7.68 16.85 -2.72
C PRO A 106 8.26 16.53 -4.10
N GLU A 107 8.98 15.40 -4.25
CA GLU A 107 9.63 15.01 -5.51
C GLU A 107 8.65 14.43 -6.56
N PRO A 108 7.77 13.47 -6.24
CA PRO A 108 6.78 12.96 -7.17
C PRO A 108 5.53 13.85 -7.31
N ALA A 109 5.43 14.99 -6.64
CA ALA A 109 4.27 15.91 -6.72
C ALA A 109 3.91 16.35 -8.16
N ARG A 110 4.88 16.37 -9.08
CA ARG A 110 4.67 16.68 -10.50
C ARG A 110 4.19 15.49 -11.36
N LYS A 111 4.13 14.28 -10.79
CA LYS A 111 3.64 13.10 -11.50
C LYS A 111 2.13 13.12 -11.56
N LYS A 112 1.57 12.52 -12.61
CA LYS A 112 0.12 12.42 -12.81
C LYS A 112 -0.54 11.67 -11.65
N ASN A 113 0.03 10.53 -11.27
CA ASN A 113 -0.48 9.69 -10.19
C ASN A 113 0.69 9.11 -9.38
N VAL A 114 0.57 9.19 -8.06
CA VAL A 114 1.41 8.53 -7.07
C VAL A 114 0.51 7.63 -6.25
N ILE A 115 0.84 6.35 -6.15
CA ILE A 115 -0.03 5.38 -5.48
C ILE A 115 0.74 4.72 -4.34
N ILE A 116 0.27 4.86 -3.11
CA ILE A 116 0.77 4.12 -1.96
C ILE A 116 0.33 2.67 -2.07
N LEU A 117 1.29 1.75 -1.96
CA LEU A 117 1.04 0.32 -1.85
C LEU A 117 1.47 -0.14 -0.47
N CYS A 118 0.57 -0.77 0.28
CA CYS A 118 0.86 -1.23 1.63
C CYS A 118 0.04 -2.47 2.01
N ASP A 119 0.50 -3.14 3.06
CA ASP A 119 -0.24 -4.25 3.65
C ASP A 119 -1.49 -3.77 4.40
N SER A 120 -2.28 -4.72 4.89
CA SER A 120 -3.51 -4.42 5.64
C SER A 120 -3.32 -3.77 7.00
N TRP A 121 -2.13 -3.83 7.59
CA TRP A 121 -1.85 -3.15 8.85
C TRP A 121 -1.83 -1.63 8.67
N TYR A 122 -1.40 -1.18 7.49
CA TYR A 122 -1.24 0.23 7.11
C TYR A 122 -2.50 0.90 6.55
N VAL A 123 -3.52 0.15 6.13
CA VAL A 123 -4.81 0.69 5.65
C VAL A 123 -5.66 1.20 6.82
N LYS A 124 -5.21 2.28 7.42
CA LYS A 124 -5.83 2.96 8.57
C LYS A 124 -5.69 4.47 8.44
N LYS A 125 -6.48 5.19 9.24
CA LYS A 125 -6.73 6.64 9.13
C LYS A 125 -5.48 7.48 8.90
N ASP A 126 -4.44 7.30 9.71
CA ASP A 126 -3.19 8.07 9.64
C ASP A 126 -2.53 8.02 8.23
N LEU A 127 -2.69 6.91 7.51
CA LEU A 127 -2.15 6.74 6.15
C LEU A 127 -3.21 6.98 5.08
N VAL A 128 -4.45 6.52 5.29
CA VAL A 128 -5.56 6.70 4.33
C VAL A 128 -5.88 8.17 4.13
N CYS A 129 -5.89 8.99 5.18
CA CYS A 129 -6.18 10.42 5.07
C CYS A 129 -5.05 11.21 4.39
N LEU A 130 -3.87 10.63 4.11
CA LEU A 130 -2.81 11.34 3.36
C LEU A 130 -3.23 11.69 1.93
N VAL A 131 -4.15 10.94 1.33
CA VAL A 131 -4.66 11.23 -0.02
C VAL A 131 -5.38 12.59 -0.07
N GLU A 132 -5.90 13.07 1.07
CA GLU A 132 -6.53 14.38 1.17
C GLU A 132 -5.49 15.52 1.17
N GLU A 133 -4.24 15.23 1.56
CA GLU A 133 -3.15 16.22 1.59
C GLU A 133 -2.55 16.47 0.20
N TYR A 134 -2.67 15.52 -0.74
CA TYR A 134 -2.03 15.59 -2.06
C TYR A 134 -2.98 15.14 -3.17
N LYS A 135 -3.31 16.06 -4.09
CA LYS A 135 -4.28 15.81 -5.18
C LYS A 135 -3.90 14.67 -6.13
N ASN A 136 -2.61 14.34 -6.25
CA ASN A 136 -2.11 13.29 -7.13
C ASN A 136 -1.74 12.00 -6.38
N LEU A 137 -2.10 11.90 -5.09
CA LEU A 137 -1.78 10.76 -4.24
C LEU A 137 -3.02 9.91 -4.01
N ASP A 138 -2.84 8.62 -4.20
CA ASP A 138 -3.85 7.59 -3.96
C ASP A 138 -3.27 6.47 -3.09
N LEU A 139 -4.12 5.61 -2.57
CA LEU A 139 -3.73 4.45 -1.78
C LEU A 139 -4.44 3.19 -2.27
N ILE A 140 -3.68 2.11 -2.41
CA ILE A 140 -4.20 0.76 -2.59
C ILE A 140 -3.53 -0.15 -1.56
N GLY A 141 -4.34 -0.88 -0.80
CA GLY A 141 -3.83 -1.86 0.16
C GLY A 141 -4.78 -3.02 0.35
N SER A 142 -4.27 -4.14 0.85
CA SER A 142 -5.15 -5.20 1.35
C SER A 142 -5.93 -4.68 2.55
N ALA A 143 -7.17 -5.13 2.75
CA ALA A 143 -7.95 -4.80 3.93
C ALA A 143 -8.35 -6.09 4.66
N ARG A 144 -8.43 -6.04 5.99
CA ARG A 144 -9.02 -7.14 6.77
C ARG A 144 -10.49 -6.84 7.02
N ALA A 145 -11.31 -7.88 7.13
CA ALA A 145 -12.74 -7.73 7.37
C ALA A 145 -13.05 -7.01 8.69
N ASP A 146 -12.14 -7.08 9.66
CA ASP A 146 -12.22 -6.45 10.98
C ASP A 146 -11.44 -5.12 11.06
N SER A 147 -10.95 -4.58 9.94
CA SER A 147 -10.18 -3.34 9.94
C SER A 147 -11.06 -2.12 10.21
N VAL A 148 -10.72 -1.36 11.25
CA VAL A 148 -11.24 -0.01 11.47
C VAL A 148 -10.39 0.97 10.66
N ILE A 149 -10.90 1.40 9.50
CA ILE A 149 -10.12 2.21 8.55
C ILE A 149 -10.08 3.69 8.97
N TYR A 150 -11.17 4.26 9.47
CA TYR A 150 -11.32 5.72 9.69
C TYR A 150 -11.46 6.15 11.17
N ASP A 151 -11.23 5.25 12.12
CA ASP A 151 -11.58 5.35 13.56
C ASP A 151 -13.08 5.51 13.86
N LEU A 152 -13.78 6.40 13.17
CA LEU A 152 -15.23 6.61 13.23
C LEU A 152 -15.85 6.24 11.89
N ALA A 153 -17.17 6.00 11.87
CA ALA A 153 -17.89 5.82 10.62
C ALA A 153 -17.68 7.09 9.75
N PRO A 154 -17.00 6.98 8.59
CA PRO A 154 -16.77 8.14 7.75
C PRO A 154 -18.10 8.60 7.16
N GLU A 155 -18.20 9.87 6.80
CA GLU A 155 -19.22 10.29 5.83
C GLU A 155 -19.05 9.48 4.54
N LEU A 156 -20.13 9.31 3.78
CA LEU A 156 -20.10 8.59 2.50
C LEU A 156 -19.02 9.22 1.60
N SER A 157 -17.88 8.55 1.52
CA SER A 157 -16.74 8.92 0.68
C SER A 157 -16.72 8.03 -0.55
N GLY A 158 -16.22 8.53 -1.67
CA GLY A 158 -16.08 7.76 -2.92
C GLY A 158 -15.04 6.63 -2.87
N ASN A 159 -14.61 6.23 -1.67
CA ASN A 159 -13.62 5.19 -1.43
C ASN A 159 -14.24 3.81 -1.62
N MET A 160 -13.47 2.89 -2.21
CA MET A 160 -13.98 1.60 -2.65
C MET A 160 -13.33 0.44 -1.90
N ALA A 161 -14.11 -0.61 -1.68
CA ALA A 161 -13.63 -1.90 -1.22
C ALA A 161 -13.85 -2.94 -2.33
N TYR A 162 -12.77 -3.59 -2.76
CA TYR A 162 -12.74 -4.58 -3.82
C TYR A 162 -12.55 -5.98 -3.26
N VAL A 163 -13.22 -6.97 -3.83
CA VAL A 163 -13.05 -8.37 -3.45
C VAL A 163 -12.49 -9.14 -4.63
N THR A 164 -11.44 -9.93 -4.42
CA THR A 164 -10.91 -10.78 -5.49
C THR A 164 -11.88 -11.89 -5.84
N ALA A 165 -11.84 -12.31 -7.11
CA ALA A 165 -12.38 -13.61 -7.49
C ALA A 165 -11.79 -14.71 -6.58
N PRO A 166 -12.59 -15.74 -6.24
CA PRO A 166 -12.08 -16.90 -5.51
C PRO A 166 -10.96 -17.56 -6.31
N LYS A 167 -9.90 -18.02 -5.62
CA LYS A 167 -8.85 -18.79 -6.27
C LYS A 167 -9.45 -20.11 -6.76
N LYS A 168 -9.01 -20.61 -7.92
CA LYS A 168 -9.40 -21.95 -8.39
C LYS A 168 -9.10 -22.96 -7.27
N ASP A 169 -10.11 -23.70 -6.85
CA ASP A 169 -10.09 -24.69 -5.75
C ASP A 169 -9.99 -24.13 -4.32
N SER A 170 -10.29 -22.84 -4.10
CA SER A 170 -10.45 -22.25 -2.77
C SER A 170 -11.59 -21.25 -2.71
N GLY A 171 -12.47 -21.37 -1.72
CA GLY A 171 -13.50 -20.36 -1.42
C GLY A 171 -12.94 -19.03 -0.88
N SER A 172 -11.63 -18.95 -0.62
CA SER A 172 -11.00 -17.75 -0.04
C SER A 172 -10.99 -16.58 -1.02
N ARG A 173 -11.51 -15.43 -0.58
CA ARG A 173 -11.45 -14.15 -1.29
C ARG A 173 -10.60 -13.16 -0.50
N ARG A 174 -9.93 -12.23 -1.17
CA ARG A 174 -9.16 -11.14 -0.54
C ARG A 174 -9.91 -9.83 -0.68
N LEU A 175 -9.90 -9.03 0.38
CA LEU A 175 -10.45 -7.68 0.37
C LEU A 175 -9.31 -6.68 0.13
N PHE A 176 -9.56 -5.71 -0.73
CA PHE A 176 -8.68 -4.59 -1.03
C PHE A 176 -9.41 -3.29 -0.78
N PHE A 177 -8.73 -2.31 -0.24
CA PHE A 177 -9.20 -0.95 -0.13
C PHE A 177 -8.48 -0.10 -1.18
N SER A 178 -9.21 0.77 -1.87
CA SER A 178 -8.58 1.76 -2.74
C SER A 178 -9.37 3.07 -2.82
N THR A 179 -8.61 4.16 -2.89
CA THR A 179 -9.12 5.52 -3.09
C THR A 179 -9.35 5.84 -4.58
N ILE A 180 -8.86 4.98 -5.47
CA ILE A 180 -9.00 5.09 -6.92
C ILE A 180 -10.27 4.36 -7.38
N LEU A 181 -11.03 5.00 -8.26
CA LEU A 181 -12.15 4.36 -8.95
C LEU A 181 -11.66 3.34 -10.00
N PRO A 182 -12.39 2.24 -10.24
CA PRO A 182 -11.95 1.22 -11.21
C PRO A 182 -11.75 1.74 -12.62
N GLU A 183 -12.60 2.67 -13.06
CA GLU A 183 -12.51 3.30 -14.38
C GLU A 183 -11.26 4.17 -14.53
N GLN A 184 -10.67 4.59 -13.40
CA GLN A 184 -9.45 5.39 -13.33
C GLN A 184 -8.20 4.53 -13.12
N LEU A 185 -8.35 3.27 -12.69
CA LEU A 185 -7.29 2.27 -12.63
C LEU A 185 -6.92 1.82 -14.05
N GLN A 186 -6.17 2.66 -14.76
CA GLN A 186 -5.55 2.32 -16.06
C GLN A 186 -4.41 1.29 -15.93
N ILE A 187 -4.14 0.86 -14.70
CA ILE A 187 -3.02 0.01 -14.34
C ILE A 187 -3.66 -1.31 -13.93
N PHE A 188 -3.43 -2.34 -14.75
CA PHE A 188 -4.02 -3.68 -14.67
C PHE A 188 -5.45 -3.77 -15.20
N CYS A 189 -5.73 -4.81 -16.01
CA CYS A 189 -7.08 -5.23 -16.35
C CYS A 189 -7.82 -5.53 -15.04
N ALA A 190 -8.58 -4.58 -14.51
CA ALA A 190 -9.37 -4.74 -13.29
C ALA A 190 -10.85 -4.66 -13.65
N TRP A 191 -11.54 -5.76 -13.42
CA TRP A 191 -12.98 -5.91 -13.58
C TRP A 191 -13.71 -5.23 -12.41
N GLN A 192 -14.82 -4.55 -12.71
CA GLN A 192 -15.59 -3.74 -11.77
C GLN A 192 -17.01 -4.28 -11.58
N GLU A 193 -17.45 -4.47 -10.34
CA GLU A 193 -18.88 -4.68 -10.02
C GLU A 193 -19.59 -3.33 -9.84
N LYS A 194 -20.76 -3.18 -10.49
CA LYS A 194 -21.59 -1.96 -10.41
C LYS A 194 -22.53 -1.90 -9.19
N SER A 195 -22.44 -2.82 -8.23
CA SER A 195 -23.42 -2.95 -7.12
C SER A 195 -22.76 -3.04 -5.74
N PRO A 196 -23.33 -2.43 -4.68
CA PRO A 196 -22.87 -2.61 -3.29
C PRO A 196 -22.93 -4.08 -2.84
N LEU A 197 -21.92 -4.53 -2.11
CA LEU A 197 -21.68 -5.94 -1.72
C LEU A 197 -22.86 -6.62 -1.01
N ASN A 198 -23.75 -5.87 -0.36
CA ASN A 198 -24.90 -6.39 0.38
C ASN A 198 -26.13 -6.70 -0.51
N ARG A 199 -26.04 -6.51 -1.83
CA ARG A 199 -27.16 -6.69 -2.78
C ARG A 199 -26.85 -7.62 -3.95
N THR A 200 -25.71 -8.30 -3.97
CA THR A 200 -25.27 -9.11 -5.12
C THR A 200 -25.20 -10.60 -4.78
N GLY A 201 -26.10 -11.39 -5.38
CA GLY A 201 -25.95 -12.84 -5.50
C GLY A 201 -24.93 -13.20 -6.59
N SER A 202 -24.39 -14.42 -6.53
CA SER A 202 -23.38 -14.98 -7.47
C SER A 202 -23.76 -14.87 -8.95
N ASP A 203 -25.05 -14.75 -9.22
CA ASP A 203 -25.68 -14.96 -10.52
C ASP A 203 -25.52 -13.74 -11.44
N ARG A 204 -24.94 -12.64 -10.92
CA ARG A 204 -24.70 -11.38 -11.64
C ARG A 204 -23.24 -11.15 -12.03
N MET A 205 -22.36 -12.12 -11.80
CA MET A 205 -20.95 -12.06 -12.21
C MET A 205 -20.81 -12.38 -13.70
N GLN A 206 -20.71 -11.35 -14.56
CA GLN A 206 -20.37 -11.52 -15.98
C GLN A 206 -18.87 -11.24 -16.22
N LEU A 207 -18.13 -12.26 -16.66
CA LEU A 207 -16.75 -12.14 -17.13
C LEU A 207 -16.77 -11.49 -18.53
N HIS A 208 -16.14 -10.33 -18.68
CA HIS A 208 -15.89 -9.72 -19.99
C HIS A 208 -14.39 -9.69 -20.28
N GLY A 209 -14.00 -10.32 -21.39
CA GLY A 209 -12.82 -9.96 -22.19
C GLY A 209 -11.46 -10.38 -21.64
N ALA A 210 -11.09 -11.64 -21.86
CA ALA A 210 -9.77 -11.97 -22.37
C ALA A 210 -9.99 -12.63 -23.73
N GLU A 211 -9.80 -11.87 -24.80
CA GLU A 211 -9.51 -12.46 -26.11
C GLU A 211 -8.04 -12.19 -26.44
N PRO A 212 -7.39 -13.11 -27.18
CA PRO A 212 -5.94 -13.29 -27.22
C PRO A 212 -5.12 -12.10 -27.75
#